data_AF-A0A257KIP5-F1
#
_entry.id   AF-A0A257KIP5-F1
#
_cell.length_a   1.000
_cell.length_b   1.000
_cell.length_c   1.000
_cell.angle_alpha   90.00
_cell.angle_beta   90.00
_cell.angle_gamma   90.00
#
_symmetry.space_group_name_H-M   'P 1'
#
loop_
_entity.id
_entity.type
_entity.pdbx_description
1 polymer ?
#
loop_
_entity_poly.entity_id
_entity_poly.type
_entity_poly.pdbx_seq_one_letter_code
_entity_poly.pdbx_strand_id
1 'polypeptide(L)' 'MSVVIPFPKRTAPAIAVADECEIDIFSAVDLAIRDLREISEIANEVGRARARECLAMLENAYAVALEG' A
#
# COMPACT_ATOMS: atom_id res chain seq x y z
N MET A 1 3.03 -40.71 -12.55
CA MET A 1 2.20 -39.97 -13.54
C MET A 1 1.91 -38.60 -12.95
N SER A 2 2.28 -37.51 -13.63
CA SER A 2 2.11 -36.14 -13.13
C SER A 2 0.76 -35.59 -13.62
N VAL A 3 -0.09 -35.17 -12.69
CA VAL A 3 -1.39 -34.55 -13.01
C VAL A 3 -1.17 -33.04 -13.05
N VAL A 4 -1.23 -32.46 -14.25
CA VAL A 4 -1.15 -31.02 -14.45
C VAL A 4 -2.55 -30.44 -14.27
N ILE A 5 -2.73 -29.58 -13.26
CA ILE A 5 -3.98 -28.85 -13.03
C ILE A 5 -3.85 -27.49 -13.73
N PRO A 6 -4.57 -27.23 -14.83
CA PRO A 6 -4.52 -25.94 -15.50
C PRO A 6 -5.23 -24.89 -14.63
N PHE A 7 -4.50 -23.83 -14.25
CA PHE A 7 -5.11 -22.67 -13.62
C PHE A 7 -5.86 -21.85 -14.69
N PRO A 8 -7.17 -21.64 -14.55
CA PRO A 8 -7.90 -20.78 -15.48
C PRO A 8 -7.40 -19.35 -15.34
N LYS A 9 -6.81 -18.84 -16.42
CA LYS A 9 -6.38 -17.44 -16.51
C LYS A 9 -7.63 -16.57 -16.38
N ARG A 10 -7.75 -15.82 -15.28
CA ARG A 10 -8.77 -14.78 -15.15
C ARG A 10 -8.49 -13.74 -16.24
N THR A 11 -9.17 -13.84 -17.38
CA THR A 11 -9.31 -12.73 -18.32
C THR A 11 -10.22 -11.71 -17.65
N ALA A 12 -9.64 -10.86 -16.79
CA ALA A 12 -10.32 -9.65 -16.40
C ALA A 12 -10.69 -8.91 -17.69
N PRO A 13 -11.93 -8.42 -17.83
CA PRO A 13 -12.29 -7.63 -18.99
C PRO A 13 -11.37 -6.42 -19.02
N ALA A 14 -10.77 -6.18 -20.19
CA ALA A 14 -10.08 -4.95 -20.52
C ALA A 14 -11.13 -3.81 -20.58
N ILE A 15 -11.55 -3.34 -19.41
CA ILE A 15 -12.25 -2.07 -19.20
C ILE A 15 -11.26 -1.28 -18.33
N ALA A 16 -10.36 -0.51 -18.94
CA ALA A 16 -10.62 0.89 -19.24
C ALA A 16 -11.03 1.70 -17.99
N VAL A 17 -10.20 1.69 -16.93
CA VAL A 17 -10.14 2.75 -15.91
C VAL A 17 -8.71 2.85 -15.33
N ALA A 18 -7.68 2.75 -16.18
CA ALA A 18 -6.30 2.93 -15.75
C ALA A 18 -5.83 4.39 -15.87
N ASP A 19 -6.74 5.35 -16.10
CA ASP A 19 -6.39 6.73 -16.50
C ASP A 19 -7.02 7.85 -15.66
N GLU A 20 -7.83 7.59 -14.61
CA GLU A 20 -8.47 8.68 -13.85
C GLU A 20 -8.57 8.45 -12.33
N CYS A 21 -7.62 7.72 -11.75
CA CYS A 21 -7.29 7.88 -10.35
C CYS A 21 -5.77 7.97 -10.21
N GLU A 22 -5.17 8.95 -10.90
CA GLU A 22 -3.91 9.51 -10.45
C GLU A 22 -4.20 10.18 -9.10
N ILE A 23 -4.11 9.39 -8.04
CA ILE A 23 -4.14 9.93 -6.69
C ILE A 23 -2.90 10.83 -6.59
N ASP A 24 -3.10 12.08 -6.21
CA ASP A 24 -2.00 12.98 -5.94
C ASP A 24 -1.05 12.33 -4.91
N ILE A 25 0.26 12.49 -5.09
CA ILE A 25 1.25 11.77 -4.28
C ILE A 25 1.13 12.12 -2.79
N PHE A 26 0.74 13.35 -2.46
CA PHE A 26 0.51 13.74 -1.06
C PHE A 26 -0.73 13.04 -0.51
N SER A 27 -1.80 12.95 -1.30
CA SER A 27 -2.99 12.18 -0.95
C SER A 27 -2.70 10.68 -0.79
N ALA A 28 -1.82 10.12 -1.62
CA ALA A 28 -1.36 8.72 -1.50
C ALA A 28 -0.64 8.47 -0.17
N VAL A 29 0.24 9.40 0.21
CA VAL A 29 1.04 9.31 1.44
C VAL A 29 0.16 9.48 2.68
N ASP A 30 -0.79 10.41 2.67
CA ASP A 30 -1.75 10.58 3.77
C ASP A 30 -2.57 9.31 4.01
N LEU A 31 -3.03 8.67 2.93
CA LEU A 31 -3.73 7.38 3.02
C LEU A 31 -2.82 6.28 3.57
N ALA A 32 -1.58 6.18 3.09
CA ALA A 32 -0.62 5.19 3.58
C ALA A 32 -0.31 5.38 5.08
N ILE A 33 -0.18 6.62 5.56
CA ILE A 33 0.04 6.91 6.98
C ILE A 33 -1.19 6.48 7.81
N ARG A 34 -2.40 6.78 7.34
CA ARG A 34 -3.64 6.35 8.01
C ARG A 34 -3.74 4.83 8.11
N ASP A 35 -3.47 4.13 7.01
CA ASP A 35 -3.51 2.66 6.95
C ASP A 35 -2.48 2.04 7.91
N LEU A 36 -1.26 2.59 7.95
CA LEU A 36 -0.22 2.12 8.87
C LEU A 36 -0.59 2.34 10.34
N ARG A 37 -1.29 3.43 10.67
CA ARG A 37 -1.82 3.65 12.03
C ARG A 37 -2.85 2.59 12.39
N GLU A 38 -3.82 2.35 11.51
CA GLU A 38 -4.86 1.33 11.72
C GLU A 38 -4.25 -0.08 11.84
N ILE A 39 -3.34 -0.44 10.95
CA ILE A 39 -2.61 -1.73 11.01
C ILE A 39 -1.87 -1.85 12.34
N SER A 40 -1.24 -0.79 12.84
CA SER A 40 -0.49 -0.82 14.10
C SER A 40 -1.37 -1.12 15.33
N GLU A 41 -2.65 -0.76 15.28
CA GLU A 41 -3.61 -1.00 16.35
C GLU A 41 -4.02 -2.49 16.39
N ILE A 42 -4.26 -3.10 15.22
CA ILE A 42 -4.73 -4.48 15.11
C ILE A 42 -3.60 -5.52 15.01
N ALA A 43 -2.37 -5.10 14.71
CA ALA A 43 -1.24 -5.98 14.52
C ALA A 43 -0.71 -6.58 15.83
N ASN A 44 -0.08 -7.75 15.70
CA ASN A 44 0.76 -8.33 16.75
C ASN A 44 1.99 -7.45 17.03
N GLU A 45 2.72 -7.74 18.10
CA GLU A 45 3.82 -6.89 18.57
C GLU A 45 4.89 -6.61 17.50
N VAL A 46 5.24 -7.63 16.70
CA VAL A 46 6.21 -7.50 15.60
C VAL A 46 5.64 -6.63 14.47
N GLY A 47 4.38 -6.84 14.09
CA GLY A 47 3.71 -6.04 13.07
C GLY A 47 3.55 -4.58 13.49
N ARG A 48 3.28 -4.33 14.78
CA ARG A 48 3.20 -2.98 15.34
C ARG A 48 4.55 -2.27 15.33
N ALA A 49 5.64 -2.97 15.66
CA ALA A 49 6.99 -2.40 15.58
C ALA A 49 7.34 -2.00 14.14
N ARG A 50 7.12 -2.90 13.18
CA ARG A 50 7.38 -2.62 11.76
C ARG A 50 6.49 -1.51 11.20
N ALA A 51 5.21 -1.46 11.58
CA ALA A 51 4.31 -0.39 11.15
C ALA A 51 4.78 0.97 11.66
N ARG A 52 5.27 1.05 12.90
CA ARG A 52 5.84 2.29 13.46
C ARG A 52 7.12 2.72 12.75
N GLU A 53 8.02 1.80 12.43
CA GLU A 53 9.23 2.11 11.65
C GLU A 53 8.89 2.65 10.26
N CYS A 54 7.95 1.99 9.57
CA CYS A 54 7.50 2.40 8.25
C CYS A 54 6.85 3.79 8.28
N LEU A 55 6.02 4.05 9.31
CA LEU A 55 5.36 5.33 9.53
C LEU A 55 6.38 6.45 9.79
N ALA A 56 7.38 6.22 10.64
CA ALA A 56 8.44 7.20 10.90
C ALA A 56 9.25 7.55 9.63
N MET A 57 9.54 6.56 8.79
CA MET A 57 10.24 6.78 7.52
C MET A 57 9.40 7.63 6.56
N LEU A 58 8.11 7.34 6.44
CA LEU A 58 7.20 8.06 5.55
C LEU A 58 6.94 9.49 6.02
N GLU A 59 6.68 9.70 7.32
CA GLU A 59 6.49 11.04 7.88
C GLU A 59 7.73 11.92 7.69
N ASN A 60 8.93 11.36 7.87
CA ASN A 60 10.17 12.09 7.63
C ASN A 60 10.35 12.44 6.13
N ALA A 61 10.15 11.47 5.24
CA ALA A 61 10.26 11.72 3.80
C ALA A 61 9.24 12.77 3.32
N TYR A 62 8.03 12.74 3.88
CA TYR A 62 6.97 13.70 3.60
C TYR A 62 7.31 15.10 4.09
N ALA A 63 7.83 15.23 5.31
CA ALA A 63 8.28 16.50 5.86
C ALA A 63 9.39 17.13 5.02
N VAL A 64 10.40 16.34 4.61
CA VAL A 64 11.48 16.80 3.73
C VAL A 64 10.94 17.26 2.37
N ALA A 65 9.94 16.56 1.81
CA ALA A 65 9.32 16.92 0.53
C ALA A 65 8.48 18.21 0.61
N LEU A 66 7.96 18.57 1.78
CA LEU A 66 7.24 19.84 2.01
C LEU A 66 8.17 21.04 2.20
N GLU A 67 9.42 20.81 2.62
CA GLU A 67 10.44 21.84 2.85
C GLU A 67 11.28 22.18 1.60
N GLY A 68 11.20 21.37 0.53
CA GLY A 68 11.94 21.52 -0.73
C GLY A 68 11.12 22.13 -1.87
#